data_AF-S7VFX4-F1
#
_entry.id   AF-S7VFX4-F1
#
_cell.length_a   1.000
_cell.length_b   1.000
_cell.length_c   1.000
_cell.angle_alpha   90.00
_cell.angle_beta   90.00
_cell.angle_gamma   90.00
#
_symmetry.space_group_name_H-M   'P 1'
#
loop_
_entity.id
_entity.type
_entity.pdbx_description
1 polymer ?
#
loop_
_entity_poly.entity_id
_entity_poly.type
_entity_poly.pdbx_seq_one_letter_code
_entity_poly.pdbx_strand_id
1 'polypeptide(L)'
;MMALLEEGKINLNDSIDTGDGVYKFYDRYMRDAKRGGYGMLTVRDVFEKSSNVGVSKMVEEHFGHQPQRFIDYIEKANLDKPLGFQLKGEGIPYFKNPNDKNWYGTTLPWMSIGYELKITPLQTLAFYNAIANGGDMVRPMIVKQISRGNTIEKEFKTETLSRNIASKKTIKLLQELLQGVVDRGTARNIATDTYSIAGKTGTAQKLINGRYTQKYYTSFAGYFPADQPKYSAIVVIDSPKGYNAYGGDISAPVFKEIADKIYAQDMNIQEMDKNDFQRVNNDEFPYIRAGKAEELQMICNSMGISNHYAGNNTWVQSSISNKSIQWVSNAVEKPVVPDVIGMTLRDALYILENKGLRVQFSGTGRVSTQSLTKGTAYKSDQIIKLSLS
;
A
#
# COMPACT_ATOMS: atom_id res chain seq x y z
N MET A 1 -19.52 6.17 13.66
CA MET A 1 -18.31 6.17 14.51
C MET A 1 -17.81 7.58 14.82
N MET A 2 -17.51 8.42 13.84
CA MET A 2 -17.08 9.82 14.08
C MET A 2 -17.98 10.57 15.08
N ALA A 3 -19.29 10.58 14.85
CA ALA A 3 -20.26 11.23 15.75
C ALA A 3 -20.19 10.68 17.19
N LEU A 4 -20.10 9.36 17.35
CA LEU A 4 -20.02 8.69 18.65
C LEU A 4 -18.76 9.09 19.45
N LEU A 5 -17.61 9.15 18.77
CA LEU A 5 -16.34 9.53 19.38
C LEU A 5 -16.28 11.04 19.69
N GLU A 6 -16.86 11.87 18.83
CA GLU A 6 -16.84 13.33 18.96
C GLU A 6 -17.73 13.83 20.10
N GLU A 7 -18.83 13.15 20.43
CA GLU A 7 -19.60 13.46 21.64
C GLU A 7 -18.82 13.22 22.94
N GLY A 8 -17.65 12.56 22.87
CA GLY A 8 -16.73 12.37 23.99
C GLY A 8 -17.20 11.38 25.05
N LYS A 9 -18.30 10.66 24.80
CA LYS A 9 -18.92 9.73 25.76
C LYS A 9 -18.45 8.29 25.63
N ILE A 10 -17.68 7.96 24.59
CA ILE A 10 -17.30 6.58 24.26
C ILE A 10 -15.79 6.49 24.03
N ASN A 11 -15.16 5.48 24.63
CA ASN A 11 -13.77 5.10 24.41
C ASN A 11 -13.67 3.81 23.60
N LEU A 12 -12.56 3.64 22.88
CA LEU A 12 -12.35 2.47 22.00
C LEU A 12 -12.37 1.13 22.73
N ASN A 13 -12.09 1.12 24.03
CA ASN A 13 -12.06 -0.08 24.87
C ASN A 13 -13.38 -0.33 25.62
N ASP A 14 -14.34 0.60 25.54
CA ASP A 14 -15.67 0.37 26.11
C ASP A 14 -16.31 -0.81 25.38
N SER A 15 -17.10 -1.60 26.10
CA SER A 15 -17.65 -2.85 25.59
C SER A 15 -19.15 -2.77 25.38
N ILE A 16 -19.63 -3.42 24.33
CA ILE A 16 -21.04 -3.56 24.01
C ILE A 16 -21.37 -5.01 23.70
N ASP A 17 -22.45 -5.51 24.29
CA ASP A 17 -22.93 -6.86 24.03
C ASP A 17 -23.74 -6.90 22.73
N THR A 18 -23.23 -7.65 21.75
CA THR A 18 -23.90 -7.90 20.47
C THR A 18 -24.63 -9.24 20.42
N GLY A 19 -24.58 -10.02 21.51
CA GLY A 19 -25.24 -11.31 21.65
C GLY A 19 -24.84 -12.29 20.55
N ASP A 20 -25.84 -13.00 20.03
CA ASP A 20 -25.73 -13.94 18.91
C ASP A 20 -25.69 -13.25 17.53
N GLY A 21 -25.49 -11.93 17.50
CA GLY A 21 -25.41 -11.13 16.28
C GLY A 21 -26.77 -10.79 15.70
N VAL A 22 -27.85 -10.94 16.47
CA VAL A 22 -29.21 -10.52 16.11
C VAL A 22 -29.77 -9.58 17.19
N TYR A 23 -30.29 -8.43 16.77
CA TYR A 23 -30.93 -7.50 17.69
C TYR A 23 -32.21 -6.93 17.09
N LYS A 24 -33.26 -6.80 17.91
CA LYS A 24 -34.55 -6.26 17.50
C LYS A 24 -34.60 -4.76 17.83
N PHE A 25 -34.55 -3.93 16.80
CA PHE A 25 -34.85 -2.51 16.90
C PHE A 25 -36.31 -2.30 16.53
N TYR A 26 -37.12 -1.85 17.49
CA TYR A 26 -38.56 -1.64 17.29
C TYR A 26 -39.25 -2.89 16.74
N ASP A 27 -39.71 -2.86 15.48
CA ASP A 27 -40.41 -3.95 14.79
C ASP A 27 -39.51 -4.75 13.83
N ARG A 28 -38.21 -4.42 13.72
CA ARG A 28 -37.28 -5.04 12.76
C ARG A 28 -36.05 -5.66 13.41
N TYR A 29 -35.59 -6.76 12.82
CA TYR A 29 -34.37 -7.44 13.25
C TYR A 29 -33.18 -7.02 12.39
N MET A 30 -32.13 -6.52 13.04
CA MET A 30 -30.82 -6.31 12.45
C MET A 30 -29.92 -7.53 12.71
N ARG A 31 -29.01 -7.80 11.77
CA ARG A 31 -28.08 -8.93 11.86
C ARG A 31 -26.66 -8.54 11.48
N ASP A 32 -25.72 -9.12 12.19
CA ASP A 32 -24.31 -9.10 11.80
C ASP A 32 -24.04 -10.06 10.63
N ALA A 33 -22.97 -9.79 9.89
CA ALA A 33 -22.53 -10.65 8.79
C ALA A 33 -22.06 -12.03 9.29
N LYS A 34 -21.48 -12.09 10.49
CA LYS A 34 -21.03 -13.34 11.13
C LYS A 34 -22.20 -14.05 11.79
N ARG A 35 -22.46 -15.30 11.37
CA ARG A 35 -23.45 -16.18 12.02
C ARG A 35 -23.02 -16.50 13.46
N GLY A 36 -23.97 -16.45 14.39
CA GLY A 36 -23.73 -16.65 15.82
C GLY A 36 -23.10 -15.44 16.52
N GLY A 37 -22.93 -14.32 15.81
CA GLY A 37 -22.51 -13.05 16.39
C GLY A 37 -21.08 -13.05 16.90
N TYR A 38 -20.79 -12.02 17.69
CA TYR A 38 -19.48 -11.84 18.31
C TYR A 38 -19.53 -11.84 19.85
N GLY A 39 -20.72 -11.87 20.46
CA GLY A 39 -20.87 -11.68 21.90
C GLY A 39 -20.47 -10.27 22.31
N MET A 40 -19.65 -10.16 23.35
CA MET A 40 -19.11 -8.88 23.80
C MET A 40 -18.04 -8.35 22.82
N LEU A 41 -18.20 -7.12 22.36
CA LEU A 41 -17.23 -6.44 21.51
C LEU A 41 -16.79 -5.12 22.14
N THR A 42 -15.51 -4.78 22.02
CA THR A 42 -15.10 -3.40 22.26
C THR A 42 -15.61 -2.47 21.15
N VAL A 43 -15.69 -1.16 21.40
CA VAL A 43 -16.02 -0.16 20.37
C VAL A 43 -15.05 -0.25 19.18
N ARG A 44 -13.76 -0.53 19.44
CA ARG A 44 -12.77 -0.85 18.41
C ARG A 44 -13.18 -2.06 17.59
N ASP A 45 -13.50 -3.18 18.25
CA ASP A 45 -13.92 -4.40 17.58
C ASP A 45 -15.17 -4.19 16.72
N VAL A 46 -16.15 -3.41 17.21
CA VAL A 46 -17.37 -3.10 16.45
C VAL A 46 -17.02 -2.49 15.11
N PHE A 47 -16.08 -1.53 15.09
CA PHE A 47 -15.64 -0.89 13.86
C PHE A 47 -14.83 -1.83 12.97
N GLU A 48 -13.80 -2.49 13.53
CA GLU A 48 -12.86 -3.35 12.78
C GLU A 48 -13.55 -4.59 12.17
N LYS A 49 -14.46 -5.21 12.92
CA LYS A 49 -15.26 -6.39 12.51
C LYS A 49 -16.55 -6.01 11.78
N SER A 50 -16.84 -4.71 11.65
CA SER A 50 -18.02 -4.19 10.97
C SER A 50 -19.33 -4.76 11.52
N SER A 51 -19.48 -4.82 12.85
CA SER A 51 -20.72 -5.29 13.48
C SER A 51 -21.84 -4.27 13.29
N ASN A 52 -22.86 -4.66 12.53
CA ASN A 52 -24.06 -3.87 12.30
C ASN A 52 -24.80 -3.69 13.63
N VAL A 53 -24.99 -4.78 14.38
CA VAL A 53 -25.68 -4.76 15.67
C VAL A 53 -24.95 -3.83 16.64
N GLY A 54 -23.63 -3.97 16.77
CA GLY A 54 -22.84 -3.13 17.67
C GLY A 54 -22.94 -1.64 17.34
N VAL A 55 -22.71 -1.26 16.08
CA VAL A 55 -22.72 0.16 15.71
C VAL A 55 -24.11 0.77 15.83
N SER A 56 -25.15 0.04 15.44
CA SER A 56 -26.52 0.53 15.52
C SER A 56 -27.05 0.62 16.94
N LYS A 57 -26.66 -0.31 17.83
CA LYS A 57 -27.00 -0.20 19.26
C LYS A 57 -26.35 1.04 19.88
N MET A 58 -25.05 1.26 19.63
CA MET A 58 -24.37 2.46 20.13
C MET A 58 -25.01 3.75 19.60
N VAL A 59 -25.36 3.80 18.31
CA VAL A 59 -26.02 4.98 17.74
C VAL A 59 -27.41 5.18 18.35
N GLU A 60 -28.20 4.14 18.51
CA GLU A 60 -29.53 4.23 19.13
C GLU A 60 -29.45 4.70 20.58
N GLU A 61 -28.52 4.14 21.37
CA GLU A 61 -28.31 4.50 22.77
C GLU A 61 -27.90 5.98 22.95
N HIS A 62 -27.13 6.54 22.02
CA HIS A 62 -26.59 7.90 22.13
C HIS A 62 -27.42 8.97 21.43
N PHE A 63 -28.07 8.61 20.32
CA PHE A 63 -28.76 9.54 19.43
C PHE A 63 -30.26 9.26 19.29
N GLY A 64 -30.77 8.11 19.76
CA GLY A 64 -32.19 7.72 19.56
C GLY A 64 -33.19 8.72 20.14
N HIS A 65 -32.87 9.35 21.27
CA HIS A 65 -33.71 10.40 21.88
C HIS A 65 -33.66 11.75 21.14
N GLN A 66 -32.57 12.04 20.42
CA GLN A 66 -32.35 13.29 19.70
C GLN A 66 -31.64 13.03 18.37
N PRO A 67 -32.31 12.37 17.40
CA PRO A 67 -31.68 11.89 16.18
C PRO A 67 -31.12 13.02 15.31
N GLN A 68 -31.64 14.25 15.45
CA GLN A 68 -31.12 15.43 14.76
C GLN A 68 -29.63 15.64 15.05
N ARG A 69 -29.16 15.35 16.27
CA ARG A 69 -27.73 15.46 16.63
C ARG A 69 -26.83 14.58 15.75
N PHE A 70 -27.32 13.40 15.33
CA PHE A 70 -26.59 12.54 14.41
C PHE A 70 -26.54 13.14 12.99
N ILE A 71 -27.65 13.73 12.55
CA ILE A 71 -27.74 14.42 11.25
C ILE A 71 -26.84 15.66 11.22
N ASP A 72 -26.76 16.41 12.31
CA ASP A 72 -25.89 17.58 12.42
C ASP A 72 -24.41 17.22 12.15
N TYR A 73 -23.96 16.02 12.53
CA TYR A 73 -22.62 15.53 12.19
C TYR A 73 -22.44 15.21 10.70
N ILE A 74 -23.48 14.73 10.02
CA ILE A 74 -23.49 14.48 8.57
C ILE A 74 -23.40 15.82 7.83
N GLU A 75 -24.19 16.80 8.25
CA GLU A 75 -24.20 18.16 7.70
C GLU A 75 -22.88 18.90 7.96
N LYS A 76 -22.32 18.79 9.17
CA LYS A 76 -20.99 19.33 9.52
C LYS A 76 -19.89 18.76 8.64
N ALA A 77 -19.98 17.46 8.30
CA ALA A 77 -19.07 16.81 7.37
C ALA A 77 -19.38 17.10 5.90
N ASN A 78 -20.38 17.95 5.59
CA ASN A 78 -20.79 18.34 4.24
C ASN A 78 -21.13 17.14 3.34
N LEU A 79 -21.63 16.05 3.93
CA LEU A 79 -22.00 14.82 3.22
C LEU A 79 -23.38 14.92 2.56
N ASP A 80 -24.25 15.77 3.09
CA ASP A 80 -25.61 16.03 2.65
C ASP A 80 -25.69 16.96 1.42
N LYS A 81 -24.55 17.44 0.91
CA LYS A 81 -24.47 18.38 -0.21
C LYS A 81 -23.62 17.86 -1.36
N PRO A 82 -23.89 18.27 -2.61
CA PRO A 82 -22.96 18.08 -3.73
C PRO A 82 -21.59 18.70 -3.40
N LEU A 83 -20.51 18.10 -3.89
CA LEU A 83 -19.15 18.58 -3.70
C LEU A 83 -18.82 19.79 -4.59
N GLY A 84 -19.62 20.00 -5.65
CA GLY A 84 -19.33 21.00 -6.68
C GLY A 84 -18.28 20.48 -7.66
N PHE A 85 -18.41 19.22 -8.07
CA PHE A 85 -17.44 18.59 -8.96
C PHE A 85 -17.45 19.24 -10.36
N GLN A 86 -16.29 19.31 -11.01
CA GLN A 86 -16.11 20.07 -12.26
C GLN A 86 -16.79 19.43 -13.50
N LEU A 87 -17.43 18.26 -13.35
CA LEU A 87 -18.16 17.58 -14.41
C LEU A 87 -19.66 17.63 -14.18
N LYS A 88 -20.42 17.80 -15.28
CA LYS A 88 -21.88 17.70 -15.27
C LYS A 88 -22.31 16.29 -14.89
N GLY A 89 -23.43 16.19 -14.17
CA GLY A 89 -23.99 14.90 -13.74
C GLY A 89 -23.52 14.44 -12.35
N GLU A 90 -23.01 15.35 -11.52
CA GLU A 90 -22.77 15.06 -10.11
C GLU A 90 -24.05 14.56 -9.43
N GLY A 91 -23.95 13.41 -8.74
CA GLY A 91 -25.06 12.84 -8.00
C GLY A 91 -25.38 13.67 -6.76
N ILE A 92 -26.66 13.90 -6.51
CA ILE A 92 -27.14 14.62 -5.32
C ILE A 92 -27.27 13.60 -4.18
N PRO A 93 -26.60 13.81 -3.04
CA PRO A 93 -26.74 12.91 -1.90
C PRO A 93 -28.13 13.04 -1.30
N TYR A 94 -28.56 12.02 -0.57
CA TYR A 94 -29.83 12.00 0.13
C TYR A 94 -29.66 11.35 1.49
N PHE A 95 -30.08 12.03 2.52
CA PHE A 95 -30.18 11.51 3.88
C PHE A 95 -31.59 11.80 4.37
N LYS A 96 -32.26 10.81 4.96
CA LYS A 96 -33.52 11.08 5.67
C LYS A 96 -33.26 12.01 6.85
N ASN A 97 -34.23 12.88 7.13
CA ASN A 97 -34.20 13.79 8.28
C ASN A 97 -35.31 13.40 9.28
N PRO A 98 -35.10 13.58 10.61
CA PRO A 98 -36.12 13.35 11.64
C PRO A 98 -37.46 14.03 11.39
N ASN A 99 -37.47 15.15 10.67
CA ASN A 99 -38.69 15.89 10.32
C ASN A 99 -39.42 15.34 9.08
N ASP A 100 -38.84 14.36 8.38
CA ASP A 100 -39.46 13.76 7.20
C ASP A 100 -40.64 12.86 7.58
N LYS A 101 -41.71 12.88 6.78
CA LYS A 101 -42.90 12.02 6.98
C LYS A 101 -42.60 10.52 6.95
N ASN A 102 -41.47 10.12 6.37
CA ASN A 102 -41.02 8.74 6.24
C ASN A 102 -39.83 8.40 7.16
N TRP A 103 -39.64 9.20 8.21
CA TRP A 103 -38.78 8.86 9.33
C TRP A 103 -39.50 7.89 10.28
N TYR A 104 -38.91 6.72 10.48
CA TYR A 104 -39.43 5.69 11.38
C TYR A 104 -38.41 5.43 12.50
N GLY A 105 -38.82 4.77 13.59
CA GLY A 105 -37.89 4.42 14.68
C GLY A 105 -36.68 3.61 14.21
N THR A 106 -36.84 2.80 13.15
CA THR A 106 -35.74 2.03 12.56
C THR A 106 -34.82 2.84 11.65
N THR A 107 -35.15 4.09 11.29
CA THR A 107 -34.37 4.89 10.33
C THR A 107 -32.96 5.15 10.85
N LEU A 108 -32.81 5.59 12.10
CA LEU A 108 -31.50 5.92 12.68
C LEU A 108 -30.58 4.68 12.81
N PRO A 109 -31.05 3.53 13.36
CA PRO A 109 -30.24 2.31 13.37
C PRO A 109 -29.81 1.88 11.96
N TRP A 110 -30.69 1.89 10.95
CA TRP A 110 -30.32 1.50 9.57
C TRP A 110 -29.39 2.53 8.91
N MET A 111 -29.56 3.81 9.20
CA MET A 111 -28.67 4.86 8.69
C MET A 111 -27.25 4.69 9.20
N SER A 112 -27.07 4.24 10.44
CA SER A 112 -25.74 4.01 11.02
C SER A 112 -24.89 2.97 10.26
N ILE A 113 -25.53 2.10 9.47
CA ILE A 113 -24.88 1.05 8.66
C ILE A 113 -24.98 1.33 7.15
N GLY A 114 -25.30 2.56 6.75
CA GLY A 114 -25.29 2.99 5.34
C GLY A 114 -26.57 2.71 4.55
N TYR A 115 -27.67 2.39 5.22
CA TYR A 115 -29.00 2.29 4.61
C TYR A 115 -29.82 3.57 4.85
N GLU A 116 -31.01 3.69 4.27
CA GLU A 116 -31.86 4.89 4.41
C GLU A 116 -31.24 6.20 3.88
N LEU A 117 -30.16 6.09 3.09
CA LEU A 117 -29.42 7.19 2.50
C LEU A 117 -28.92 6.83 1.08
N LYS A 118 -28.49 7.84 0.32
CA LYS A 118 -27.79 7.70 -0.96
C LYS A 118 -26.61 8.66 -0.99
N ILE A 119 -25.44 8.15 -1.33
CA ILE A 119 -24.22 8.93 -1.46
C ILE A 119 -23.42 8.40 -2.66
N THR A 120 -22.73 9.28 -3.37
CA THR A 120 -21.89 8.86 -4.50
C THR A 120 -20.57 8.25 -4.01
N PRO A 121 -19.91 7.41 -4.82
CA PRO A 121 -18.56 6.96 -4.51
C PRO A 121 -17.58 8.12 -4.30
N LEU A 122 -17.71 9.21 -5.08
CA LEU A 122 -16.84 10.38 -4.95
C LEU A 122 -17.04 11.12 -3.62
N GLN A 123 -18.28 11.27 -3.15
CA GLN A 123 -18.56 11.84 -1.82
C GLN A 123 -18.06 10.93 -0.69
N THR A 124 -18.21 9.62 -0.84
CA THR A 124 -17.63 8.66 0.09
C THR A 124 -16.11 8.83 0.14
N LEU A 125 -15.43 8.90 -1.01
CA LEU A 125 -14.00 9.16 -1.09
C LEU A 125 -13.61 10.48 -0.44
N ALA A 126 -14.36 11.56 -0.70
CA ALA A 126 -14.09 12.87 -0.11
C ALA A 126 -14.18 12.86 1.43
N PHE A 127 -15.07 12.05 2.00
CA PHE A 127 -15.15 11.87 3.46
C PHE A 127 -13.93 11.12 4.03
N TYR A 128 -13.51 10.03 3.40
CA TYR A 128 -12.30 9.30 3.82
C TYR A 128 -11.04 10.15 3.61
N ASN A 129 -11.00 10.94 2.54
CA ASN A 129 -9.95 11.92 2.30
C ASN A 129 -9.91 12.98 3.41
N ALA A 130 -11.06 13.46 3.90
CA ALA A 130 -11.10 14.40 5.01
C ALA A 130 -10.49 13.81 6.30
N ILE A 131 -10.75 12.53 6.59
CA ILE A 131 -10.14 11.83 7.75
C ILE A 131 -8.62 11.71 7.54
N ALA A 132 -8.18 11.34 6.34
CA ALA A 132 -6.76 11.30 5.98
C ALA A 132 -6.09 12.68 6.12
N ASN A 133 -6.80 13.74 5.70
CA ASN A 133 -6.36 15.13 5.65
C ASN A 133 -6.64 15.88 6.98
N GLY A 134 -6.49 15.20 8.11
CA GLY A 134 -6.54 15.84 9.43
C GLY A 134 -7.90 16.45 9.82
N GLY A 135 -8.98 16.12 9.12
CA GLY A 135 -10.34 16.62 9.35
C GLY A 135 -10.80 17.70 8.37
N ASP A 136 -9.99 18.09 7.39
CA ASP A 136 -10.37 19.09 6.38
C ASP A 136 -10.86 18.39 5.10
N MET A 137 -12.14 18.55 4.79
CA MET A 137 -12.75 18.05 3.57
C MET A 137 -12.51 19.03 2.42
N VAL A 138 -11.82 18.58 1.38
CA VAL A 138 -11.51 19.39 0.20
C VAL A 138 -12.37 19.01 -0.99
N ARG A 139 -12.62 19.98 -1.88
CA ARG A 139 -13.32 19.75 -3.14
C ARG A 139 -12.44 18.91 -4.07
N PRO A 140 -12.91 17.76 -4.58
CA PRO A 140 -12.19 17.02 -5.61
C PRO A 140 -12.09 17.84 -6.90
N MET A 141 -10.90 17.83 -7.51
CA MET A 141 -10.59 18.62 -8.70
C MET A 141 -9.90 17.74 -9.74
N ILE A 142 -10.26 17.93 -11.02
CA ILE A 142 -9.63 17.29 -12.17
C ILE A 142 -8.90 18.30 -13.07
N VAL A 143 -9.31 19.57 -13.05
CA VAL A 143 -8.66 20.65 -13.79
C VAL A 143 -7.79 21.45 -12.83
N LYS A 144 -6.46 21.37 -13.02
CA LYS A 144 -5.48 22.21 -12.31
C LYS A 144 -5.41 23.62 -12.90
N GLN A 145 -5.44 23.71 -14.23
CA GLN A 145 -5.18 24.96 -14.95
C GLN A 145 -5.81 24.96 -16.34
N ILE A 146 -6.23 26.13 -16.81
CA ILE A 146 -6.59 26.42 -18.19
C ILE A 146 -5.55 27.39 -18.75
N SER A 147 -4.97 27.05 -19.89
CA SER A 147 -3.92 27.82 -20.56
C SER A 147 -4.25 28.07 -22.02
N ARG A 148 -3.82 29.22 -22.53
CA ARG A 148 -3.79 29.53 -23.98
C ARG A 148 -2.35 29.85 -24.37
N GLY A 149 -1.72 28.93 -25.10
CA GLY A 149 -0.29 29.00 -25.37
C GLY A 149 0.53 28.99 -24.07
N ASN A 150 1.43 29.95 -23.93
CA ASN A 150 2.27 30.10 -22.72
C ASN A 150 1.59 30.93 -21.60
N THR A 151 0.34 31.37 -21.79
CA THR A 151 -0.38 32.18 -20.81
C THR A 151 -1.35 31.32 -20.01
N ILE A 152 -1.23 31.41 -18.69
CA ILE A 152 -2.19 30.81 -17.75
C ILE A 152 -3.42 31.72 -17.69
N GLU A 153 -4.58 31.25 -18.17
CA GLU A 153 -5.82 32.01 -18.10
C GLU A 153 -6.52 31.84 -16.74
N LYS A 154 -6.45 30.62 -16.20
CA LYS A 154 -7.08 30.29 -14.93
C LYS A 154 -6.33 29.16 -14.23
N GLU A 155 -5.96 29.39 -12.99
CA GLU A 155 -5.45 28.36 -12.08
C GLU A 155 -6.55 27.99 -11.08
N PHE A 156 -6.70 26.70 -10.80
CA PHE A 156 -7.60 26.23 -9.75
C PHE A 156 -6.76 25.72 -8.58
N LYS A 157 -7.04 26.27 -7.38
CA LYS A 157 -6.38 25.88 -6.14
C LYS A 157 -7.32 25.00 -5.30
N THR A 158 -6.73 24.22 -4.40
CA THR A 158 -7.48 23.40 -3.45
C THR A 158 -8.47 24.26 -2.67
N GLU A 159 -9.73 23.85 -2.68
CA GLU A 159 -10.81 24.51 -1.94
C GLU A 159 -11.27 23.60 -0.80
N THR A 160 -11.35 24.15 0.41
CA THR A 160 -11.86 23.42 1.58
C THR A 160 -13.36 23.62 1.68
N LEU A 161 -14.13 22.52 1.57
CA LEU A 161 -15.59 22.50 1.70
C LEU A 161 -16.02 22.55 3.17
N SER A 162 -15.31 21.83 4.04
CA SER A 162 -15.56 21.83 5.49
C SER A 162 -14.24 21.69 6.23
N ARG A 163 -14.03 22.52 7.26
CA ARG A 163 -12.85 22.48 8.13
C ARG A 163 -13.19 21.77 9.42
N ASN A 164 -12.27 20.94 9.91
CA ASN A 164 -12.40 20.24 11.19
C ASN A 164 -13.76 19.52 11.33
N ILE A 165 -14.06 18.58 10.43
CA ILE A 165 -15.31 17.78 10.49
C ILE A 165 -15.49 17.09 11.86
N ALA A 166 -14.39 16.83 12.56
CA ALA A 166 -14.34 16.44 13.96
C ALA A 166 -13.08 17.03 14.63
N SER A 167 -12.99 16.90 15.96
CA SER A 167 -11.80 17.29 16.72
C SER A 167 -10.58 16.48 16.29
N LYS A 168 -9.37 17.05 16.46
CA LYS A 168 -8.10 16.36 16.18
C LYS A 168 -7.99 15.03 16.94
N LYS A 169 -8.53 14.95 18.17
CA LYS A 169 -8.59 13.72 18.96
C LYS A 169 -9.42 12.66 18.24
N THR A 170 -10.64 13.00 17.81
CA THR A 170 -11.53 12.10 17.08
C THR A 170 -10.93 11.67 15.74
N ILE A 171 -10.33 12.59 14.98
CA ILE A 171 -9.67 12.25 13.72
C ILE A 171 -8.55 11.22 13.94
N LYS A 172 -7.69 11.41 14.93
CA LYS A 172 -6.65 10.41 15.27
C LYS A 172 -7.22 9.04 15.62
N LEU A 173 -8.28 9.00 16.42
CA LEU A 173 -8.95 7.74 16.77
C LEU A 173 -9.58 7.07 15.52
N LEU A 174 -10.15 7.86 14.60
CA LEU A 174 -10.68 7.33 13.34
C LEU A 174 -9.57 6.77 12.44
N GLN A 175 -8.43 7.46 12.37
CA GLN A 175 -7.27 6.98 11.63
C GLN A 175 -6.75 5.64 12.19
N GLU A 176 -6.63 5.53 13.53
CA GLU A 176 -6.28 4.27 14.21
C GLU A 176 -7.28 3.15 13.88
N LEU A 177 -8.58 3.45 13.94
CA LEU A 177 -9.63 2.48 13.64
C LEU A 177 -9.61 2.02 12.18
N LEU A 178 -9.39 2.94 11.23
CA LEU A 178 -9.31 2.61 9.80
C LEU A 178 -8.08 1.78 9.46
N GLN A 179 -6.93 2.05 10.09
CA GLN A 179 -5.76 1.18 9.98
C GLN A 179 -6.04 -0.19 10.62
N GLY A 180 -6.71 -0.21 11.78
CA GLY A 180 -7.10 -1.44 12.46
C GLY A 180 -7.99 -2.37 11.64
N VAL A 181 -8.78 -1.84 10.70
CA VAL A 181 -9.57 -2.68 9.77
C VAL A 181 -8.65 -3.54 8.89
N VAL A 182 -7.50 -3.01 8.48
CA VAL A 182 -6.50 -3.73 7.70
C VAL A 182 -5.65 -4.60 8.63
N ASP A 183 -5.14 -4.08 9.74
CA ASP A 183 -4.25 -4.87 10.61
C ASP A 183 -4.98 -6.05 11.29
N ARG A 184 -6.21 -5.81 11.72
CA ARG A 184 -6.94 -6.66 12.68
C ARG A 184 -8.41 -6.83 12.33
N GLY A 185 -8.90 -6.31 11.21
CA GLY A 185 -10.33 -6.35 10.88
C GLY A 185 -10.68 -7.15 9.64
N THR A 186 -11.68 -6.62 8.93
CA THR A 186 -12.28 -7.23 7.75
C THR A 186 -11.43 -7.14 6.47
N ALA A 187 -10.28 -6.46 6.50
CA ALA A 187 -9.39 -6.27 5.34
C ALA A 187 -7.94 -6.77 5.58
N ARG A 188 -7.74 -7.75 6.47
CA ARG A 188 -6.41 -8.32 6.79
C ARG A 188 -5.66 -8.89 5.60
N ASN A 189 -6.38 -9.33 4.59
CA ASN A 189 -5.81 -9.87 3.36
C ASN A 189 -5.01 -8.85 2.54
N ILE A 190 -5.15 -7.56 2.82
CA ILE A 190 -4.40 -6.51 2.10
C ILE A 190 -3.28 -5.86 2.92
N ALA A 191 -3.03 -6.34 4.14
CA ALA A 191 -1.89 -5.91 4.92
C ALA A 191 -0.57 -6.20 4.18
N THR A 192 0.42 -5.32 4.35
CA THR A 192 1.74 -5.43 3.73
C THR A 192 2.79 -4.82 4.66
N ASP A 193 4.01 -5.36 4.62
CA ASP A 193 5.13 -4.87 5.44
C ASP A 193 5.82 -3.64 4.81
N THR A 194 5.47 -3.29 3.58
CA THR A 194 6.13 -2.21 2.83
C THR A 194 5.61 -0.82 3.18
N TYR A 195 4.31 -0.69 3.41
CA TYR A 195 3.66 0.58 3.77
C TYR A 195 2.34 0.30 4.49
N SER A 196 1.86 1.27 5.25
CA SER A 196 0.63 1.13 6.02
C SER A 196 -0.61 1.48 5.18
N ILE A 197 -1.71 0.74 5.33
CA ILE A 197 -2.98 1.01 4.65
C ILE A 197 -4.07 1.21 5.69
N ALA A 198 -4.90 2.23 5.49
CA ALA A 198 -6.08 2.48 6.32
C ALA A 198 -7.33 2.57 5.44
N GLY A 199 -8.42 1.93 5.86
CA GLY A 199 -9.66 1.99 5.10
C GLY A 199 -10.78 1.18 5.72
N LYS A 200 -11.88 1.07 4.98
CA LYS A 200 -13.05 0.32 5.43
C LYS A 200 -13.71 -0.41 4.28
N THR A 201 -14.12 -1.64 4.58
CA THR A 201 -14.94 -2.49 3.72
C THR A 201 -16.40 -2.06 3.77
N GLY A 202 -17.07 -2.13 2.63
CA GLY A 202 -18.52 -1.94 2.47
C GLY A 202 -19.17 -3.11 1.74
N THR A 203 -20.37 -3.48 2.17
CA THR A 203 -21.21 -4.48 1.48
C THR A 203 -22.66 -4.07 1.63
N ALA A 204 -23.24 -3.53 0.56
CA ALA A 204 -24.58 -2.95 0.58
C ALA A 204 -25.50 -3.73 -0.37
N GLN A 205 -26.69 -4.09 0.10
CA GLN A 205 -27.70 -4.75 -0.74
C GLN A 205 -28.28 -3.78 -1.76
N LYS A 206 -28.49 -4.27 -2.99
CA LYS A 206 -29.13 -3.49 -4.05
C LYS A 206 -30.63 -3.43 -3.83
N LEU A 207 -31.17 -2.21 -3.88
CA LEU A 207 -32.60 -1.95 -3.95
C LEU A 207 -33.03 -2.02 -5.43
N ILE A 208 -33.85 -3.01 -5.78
CA ILE A 208 -34.41 -3.19 -7.12
C ILE A 208 -35.93 -3.19 -6.98
N ASN A 209 -36.62 -2.29 -7.69
CA ASN A 209 -38.08 -2.13 -7.63
C ASN A 209 -38.61 -1.99 -6.19
N GLY A 210 -37.92 -1.21 -5.35
CA GLY A 210 -38.31 -0.96 -3.96
C GLY A 210 -38.06 -2.12 -2.98
N ARG A 211 -37.37 -3.18 -3.40
CA ARG A 211 -37.02 -4.33 -2.54
C ARG A 211 -35.53 -4.59 -2.54
N TYR A 212 -34.96 -4.88 -1.36
CA TYR A 212 -33.58 -5.34 -1.27
C TYR A 212 -33.45 -6.74 -1.87
N THR A 213 -32.42 -6.93 -2.68
CA THR A 213 -32.15 -8.18 -3.38
C THR A 213 -30.88 -8.84 -2.83
N GLN A 214 -30.63 -10.09 -3.22
CA GLN A 214 -29.36 -10.78 -2.95
C GLN A 214 -28.24 -10.36 -3.94
N LYS A 215 -28.36 -9.17 -4.53
CA LYS A 215 -27.27 -8.53 -5.28
C LYS A 215 -26.66 -7.46 -4.41
N TYR A 216 -25.35 -7.28 -4.51
CA TYR A 216 -24.59 -6.43 -3.61
C TYR A 216 -23.69 -5.47 -4.38
N TYR A 217 -23.50 -4.27 -3.81
CA TYR A 217 -22.32 -3.47 -4.05
C TYR A 217 -21.27 -3.86 -3.02
N THR A 218 -20.07 -4.17 -3.49
CA THR A 218 -18.88 -4.33 -2.64
C THR A 218 -18.01 -3.10 -2.81
N SER A 219 -17.43 -2.61 -1.71
CA SER A 219 -16.55 -1.47 -1.77
C SER A 219 -15.42 -1.53 -0.75
N PHE A 220 -14.35 -0.81 -1.07
CA PHE A 220 -13.30 -0.46 -0.13
C PHE A 220 -12.92 1.01 -0.35
N ALA A 221 -13.02 1.81 0.70
CA ALA A 221 -12.60 3.21 0.71
C ALA A 221 -11.49 3.40 1.74
N GLY A 222 -10.41 4.06 1.36
CA GLY A 222 -9.24 4.17 2.21
C GLY A 222 -8.17 5.09 1.67
N TYR A 223 -7.03 5.12 2.35
CA TYR A 223 -5.86 5.92 2.02
C TYR A 223 -4.57 5.21 2.43
N PHE A 224 -3.48 5.63 1.81
CA PHE A 224 -2.14 5.09 2.04
C PHE A 224 -1.06 6.16 1.71
N PRO A 225 0.12 6.10 2.35
CA PRO A 225 0.38 5.39 3.62
C PRO A 225 -0.57 5.84 4.75
N ALA A 226 -0.92 4.99 5.70
CA ALA A 226 -1.85 5.32 6.78
C ALA A 226 -1.28 6.34 7.78
N ASP A 227 0.02 6.29 8.02
CA ASP A 227 0.77 7.15 8.93
C ASP A 227 1.07 8.54 8.34
N GLN A 228 1.31 8.61 7.04
CA GLN A 228 1.47 9.86 6.29
C GLN A 228 0.65 9.82 4.98
N PRO A 229 -0.67 10.06 5.05
CA PRO A 229 -1.55 9.92 3.90
C PRO A 229 -1.18 10.81 2.72
N LYS A 230 -0.94 10.19 1.57
CA LYS A 230 -0.69 10.86 0.29
C LYS A 230 -1.79 10.61 -0.73
N TYR A 231 -2.31 9.39 -0.75
CA TYR A 231 -3.32 8.95 -1.69
C TYR A 231 -4.55 8.46 -0.94
N SER A 232 -5.73 8.77 -1.46
CA SER A 232 -6.99 8.18 -1.05
C SER A 232 -7.68 7.60 -2.28
N ALA A 233 -8.32 6.44 -2.14
CA ALA A 233 -9.04 5.81 -3.22
C ALA A 233 -10.31 5.10 -2.72
N ILE A 234 -11.26 4.95 -3.63
CA ILE A 234 -12.44 4.11 -3.44
C ILE A 234 -12.55 3.15 -4.62
N VAL A 235 -12.76 1.88 -4.30
CA VAL A 235 -13.10 0.84 -5.25
C VAL A 235 -14.54 0.41 -4.98
N VAL A 236 -15.38 0.37 -6.02
CA VAL A 236 -16.76 -0.11 -5.94
C VAL A 236 -16.98 -1.12 -7.05
N ILE A 237 -17.46 -2.31 -6.70
CA ILE A 237 -17.75 -3.39 -7.63
C ILE A 237 -19.23 -3.75 -7.52
N ASP A 238 -19.92 -3.65 -8.65
CA ASP A 238 -21.36 -3.97 -8.76
C ASP A 238 -21.57 -5.46 -9.06
N SER A 239 -22.34 -6.12 -8.20
CA SER A 239 -22.83 -7.49 -8.40
C SER A 239 -21.72 -8.49 -8.73
N PRO A 240 -20.67 -8.59 -7.90
CA PRO A 240 -19.61 -9.56 -8.12
C PRO A 240 -20.17 -10.98 -8.15
N LYS A 241 -19.58 -11.84 -8.99
CA LYS A 241 -19.95 -13.25 -9.12
C LYS A 241 -18.96 -14.11 -8.31
N GLY A 242 -19.45 -14.99 -7.43
CA GLY A 242 -18.60 -15.88 -6.63
C GLY A 242 -19.19 -16.25 -5.27
N TYR A 243 -18.59 -17.22 -4.58
CA TYR A 243 -19.10 -17.77 -3.31
C TYR A 243 -18.81 -16.90 -2.08
N ASN A 244 -17.84 -15.98 -2.13
CA ASN A 244 -17.50 -15.03 -1.05
C ASN A 244 -17.48 -13.60 -1.61
N ALA A 245 -18.56 -12.85 -1.38
CA ALA A 245 -18.80 -11.55 -2.01
C ALA A 245 -18.84 -10.39 -1.00
N TYR A 246 -17.93 -10.39 -0.03
CA TYR A 246 -17.78 -9.25 0.89
C TYR A 246 -16.77 -8.23 0.33
N GLY A 247 -16.88 -6.98 0.79
CA GLY A 247 -15.98 -5.89 0.36
C GLY A 247 -14.49 -6.19 0.58
N GLY A 248 -14.15 -6.91 1.66
CA GLY A 248 -12.78 -7.32 1.96
C GLY A 248 -12.20 -8.35 0.99
N ASP A 249 -13.04 -9.20 0.41
CA ASP A 249 -12.56 -10.29 -0.46
C ASP A 249 -12.35 -9.83 -1.91
N ILE A 250 -13.03 -8.74 -2.33
CA ILE A 250 -13.09 -8.34 -3.74
C ILE A 250 -12.57 -6.92 -3.96
N SER A 251 -13.12 -5.93 -3.28
CA SER A 251 -12.74 -4.53 -3.51
C SER A 251 -11.41 -4.18 -2.86
N ALA A 252 -11.10 -4.76 -1.69
CA ALA A 252 -9.85 -4.49 -1.00
C ALA A 252 -8.62 -4.98 -1.79
N PRO A 253 -8.56 -6.21 -2.37
CA PRO A 253 -7.42 -6.63 -3.19
C PRO A 253 -7.18 -5.72 -4.40
N VAL A 254 -8.24 -5.23 -5.06
CA VAL A 254 -8.11 -4.27 -6.16
C VAL A 254 -7.52 -2.94 -5.66
N PHE A 255 -7.94 -2.47 -4.48
CA PHE A 255 -7.33 -1.31 -3.85
C PHE A 255 -5.82 -1.54 -3.60
N LYS A 256 -5.45 -2.72 -3.07
CA LYS A 256 -4.05 -3.08 -2.81
C LYS A 256 -3.20 -3.05 -4.08
N GLU A 257 -3.67 -3.65 -5.17
CA GLU A 257 -2.94 -3.66 -6.45
C GLU A 257 -2.70 -2.24 -6.98
N ILE A 258 -3.70 -1.36 -6.86
CA ILE A 258 -3.56 0.06 -7.24
C ILE A 258 -2.56 0.76 -6.31
N ALA A 259 -2.65 0.50 -5.00
CA ALA A 259 -1.79 1.11 -4.01
C ALA A 259 -0.32 0.67 -4.16
N ASP A 260 -0.07 -0.63 -4.36
CA ASP A 260 1.25 -1.19 -4.60
C ASP A 260 1.89 -0.58 -5.85
N LYS A 261 1.11 -0.45 -6.93
CA LYS A 261 1.59 0.16 -8.17
C LYS A 261 1.92 1.64 -8.00
N ILE A 262 1.09 2.41 -7.31
CA ILE A 262 1.36 3.83 -7.04
C ILE A 262 2.59 3.96 -6.14
N TYR A 263 2.66 3.18 -5.06
CA TYR A 263 3.76 3.19 -4.11
C TYR A 263 5.10 2.82 -4.78
N ALA A 264 5.09 1.83 -5.67
CA ALA A 264 6.28 1.43 -6.43
C ALA A 264 6.76 2.51 -7.42
N GLN A 265 5.87 3.41 -7.87
CA GLN A 265 6.17 4.43 -8.88
C GLN A 265 6.46 5.82 -8.28
N ASP A 266 5.94 6.12 -7.09
CA ASP A 266 6.17 7.41 -6.44
C ASP A 266 7.40 7.36 -5.51
N MET A 267 8.53 7.78 -6.07
CA MET A 267 9.81 7.91 -5.36
C MET A 267 9.75 8.85 -4.15
N ASN A 268 8.73 9.73 -4.03
CA ASN A 268 8.62 10.63 -2.88
C ASN A 268 7.88 10.00 -1.70
N ILE A 269 7.08 8.94 -1.91
CA ILE A 269 6.43 8.19 -0.82
C ILE A 269 7.40 7.16 -0.24
N GLN A 270 8.30 6.64 -1.07
CA GLN A 270 9.44 5.85 -0.63
C GLN A 270 10.43 6.78 0.06
N GLU A 271 10.12 7.24 1.27
CA GLU A 271 11.16 7.68 2.19
C GLU A 271 12.03 6.46 2.46
N MET A 272 13.02 6.22 1.59
CA MET A 272 14.13 5.33 1.93
C MET A 272 14.74 5.95 3.17
N ASP A 273 14.61 5.26 4.31
CA ASP A 273 15.33 5.65 5.50
C ASP A 273 16.80 5.69 5.10
N LYS A 274 17.41 6.88 5.12
CA LYS A 274 18.83 7.03 4.75
C LYS A 274 19.73 6.19 5.68
N ASN A 275 19.19 5.71 6.80
CA ASN A 275 19.82 4.80 7.74
C ASN A 275 19.75 3.31 7.34
N ASP A 276 18.90 2.92 6.38
CA ASP A 276 18.87 1.53 5.84
C ASP A 276 20.08 1.23 4.95
N PHE A 277 20.80 2.26 4.51
CA PHE A 277 22.24 2.12 4.36
C PHE A 277 22.84 2.01 5.76
N GLN A 278 22.71 0.83 6.39
CA GLN A 278 23.66 0.44 7.41
C GLN A 278 25.02 0.82 6.83
N ARG A 279 25.75 1.66 7.57
CA ARG A 279 27.15 1.96 7.28
C ARG A 279 27.80 0.61 7.04
N VAL A 280 28.04 0.27 5.78
CA VAL A 280 29.01 -0.77 5.44
C VAL A 280 30.22 -0.36 6.23
N ASN A 281 30.66 -1.21 7.16
CA ASN A 281 31.86 -0.91 7.93
C ASN A 281 32.91 -0.50 6.90
N ASN A 282 33.40 0.74 6.97
CA ASN A 282 34.39 1.29 6.04
C ASN A 282 35.71 0.50 6.04
N ASP A 283 35.81 -0.54 6.87
CA ASP A 283 36.93 -1.47 6.97
C ASP A 283 36.72 -2.79 6.18
N GLU A 284 35.53 -3.10 5.67
CA GLU A 284 35.33 -4.25 4.77
C GLU A 284 35.46 -3.82 3.31
N PHE A 285 36.61 -4.15 2.72
CA PHE A 285 36.83 -3.99 1.29
C PHE A 285 35.85 -4.87 0.49
N PRO A 286 35.27 -4.37 -0.62
CA PRO A 286 34.43 -5.20 -1.46
C PRO A 286 35.23 -6.39 -1.96
N TYR A 287 34.60 -7.56 -1.96
CA TYR A 287 35.22 -8.81 -2.35
C TYR A 287 35.35 -8.90 -3.88
N ILE A 288 36.32 -8.16 -4.41
CA ILE A 288 36.75 -8.25 -5.81
C ILE A 288 37.79 -9.38 -5.86
N ARG A 289 37.77 -10.22 -6.91
CA ARG A 289 38.75 -11.31 -7.10
C ARG A 289 39.55 -11.16 -8.40
N ALA A 290 38.85 -11.04 -9.53
CA ALA A 290 39.46 -10.91 -10.85
C ALA A 290 38.50 -10.29 -11.88
N GLY A 291 39.05 -9.64 -12.91
CA GLY A 291 38.29 -9.05 -14.02
C GLY A 291 39.15 -8.14 -14.91
N LYS A 292 38.52 -7.35 -15.78
CA LYS A 292 39.22 -6.38 -16.62
C LYS A 292 39.70 -5.19 -15.80
N ALA A 293 40.95 -4.79 -16.02
CA ALA A 293 41.59 -3.72 -15.24
C ALA A 293 40.80 -2.40 -15.31
N GLU A 294 40.46 -1.95 -16.52
CA GLU A 294 39.78 -0.66 -16.75
C GLU A 294 38.41 -0.60 -16.05
N GLU A 295 37.59 -1.66 -16.19
CA GLU A 295 36.26 -1.73 -15.58
C GLU A 295 36.35 -1.71 -14.05
N LEU A 296 37.29 -2.49 -13.49
CA LEU A 296 37.47 -2.58 -12.04
C LEU A 296 38.05 -1.28 -11.45
N GLN A 297 38.97 -0.63 -12.14
CA GLN A 297 39.48 0.69 -11.74
C GLN A 297 38.38 1.75 -11.78
N MET A 298 37.57 1.78 -12.85
CA MET A 298 36.44 2.70 -12.98
C MET A 298 35.44 2.52 -11.82
N ILE A 299 35.06 1.27 -11.51
CA ILE A 299 34.16 0.95 -10.40
C ILE A 299 34.76 1.39 -9.07
N CYS A 300 36.03 1.05 -8.79
CA CYS A 300 36.69 1.45 -7.54
C CYS A 300 36.76 2.98 -7.39
N ASN A 301 37.10 3.70 -8.46
CA ASN A 301 37.15 5.16 -8.47
C ASN A 301 35.76 5.78 -8.23
N SER A 302 34.71 5.22 -8.84
CA SER A 302 33.33 5.67 -8.62
C SER A 302 32.83 5.45 -7.19
N MET A 303 33.37 4.44 -6.50
CA MET A 303 33.05 4.11 -5.10
C MET A 303 34.00 4.77 -4.10
N GLY A 304 34.96 5.59 -4.55
CA GLY A 304 35.94 6.24 -3.67
C GLY A 304 36.97 5.29 -3.05
N ILE A 305 37.19 4.11 -3.66
CA ILE A 305 38.09 3.08 -3.14
C ILE A 305 39.50 3.26 -3.74
N SER A 306 40.48 3.43 -2.85
CA SER A 306 41.89 3.52 -3.24
C SER A 306 42.34 2.23 -3.92
N ASN A 307 42.89 2.38 -5.13
CA ASN A 307 43.41 1.27 -5.91
C ASN A 307 44.61 1.70 -6.76
N HIS A 308 45.53 0.77 -6.98
CA HIS A 308 46.75 1.02 -7.75
C HIS A 308 46.99 -0.11 -8.75
N TYR A 309 47.38 0.26 -9.97
CA TYR A 309 47.86 -0.67 -10.99
C TYR A 309 49.14 -0.12 -11.61
N ALA A 310 50.20 -0.94 -11.62
CA ALA A 310 51.49 -0.57 -12.20
C ALA A 310 51.80 -1.33 -13.51
N GLY A 311 50.82 -2.06 -14.07
CA GLY A 311 50.99 -2.88 -15.27
C GLY A 311 50.16 -2.40 -16.47
N ASN A 312 50.34 -3.04 -17.63
CA ASN A 312 49.65 -2.72 -18.88
C ASN A 312 48.72 -3.84 -19.39
N ASN A 313 48.55 -4.94 -18.64
CA ASN A 313 47.74 -6.07 -19.10
C ASN A 313 46.24 -5.82 -18.86
N THR A 314 45.41 -6.36 -19.75
CA THR A 314 43.95 -6.15 -19.74
C THR A 314 43.24 -6.85 -18.58
N TRP A 315 43.78 -7.97 -18.09
CA TRP A 315 43.16 -8.79 -17.04
C TRP A 315 44.00 -8.75 -15.77
N VAL A 316 43.33 -8.59 -14.63
CA VAL A 316 43.96 -8.47 -13.32
C VAL A 316 43.26 -9.32 -12.27
N GLN A 317 44.00 -9.66 -11.23
CA GLN A 317 43.50 -10.20 -9.96
C GLN A 317 43.74 -9.16 -8.87
N SER A 318 42.84 -9.11 -7.89
CA SER A 318 42.99 -8.20 -6.75
C SER A 318 43.83 -8.84 -5.66
N SER A 319 44.76 -8.05 -5.11
CA SER A 319 45.40 -8.29 -3.82
C SER A 319 45.11 -7.11 -2.91
N ILE A 320 44.66 -7.37 -1.69
CA ILE A 320 44.42 -6.31 -0.70
C ILE A 320 45.73 -6.04 0.03
N SER A 321 46.17 -4.77 0.06
CA SER A 321 47.34 -4.33 0.82
C SER A 321 47.10 -2.93 1.37
N ASN A 322 47.32 -2.72 2.67
CA ASN A 322 47.22 -1.42 3.35
C ASN A 322 45.96 -0.60 3.02
N LYS A 323 44.77 -1.24 3.08
CA LYS A 323 43.47 -0.60 2.75
C LYS A 323 43.42 -0.02 1.33
N SER A 324 44.13 -0.63 0.39
CA SER A 324 44.05 -0.35 -1.05
C SER A 324 43.98 -1.67 -1.84
N ILE A 325 43.32 -1.64 -2.99
CA ILE A 325 43.39 -2.76 -3.94
C ILE A 325 44.64 -2.58 -4.80
N GLN A 326 45.52 -3.58 -4.76
CA GLN A 326 46.63 -3.72 -5.68
C GLN A 326 46.22 -4.68 -6.79
N TRP A 327 46.22 -4.17 -8.03
CA TRP A 327 45.91 -4.98 -9.20
C TRP A 327 47.16 -5.75 -9.65
N VAL A 328 47.11 -7.06 -9.51
CA VAL A 328 48.17 -7.97 -9.98
C VAL A 328 47.81 -8.43 -11.37
N SER A 329 48.77 -8.33 -12.28
CA SER A 329 48.57 -8.73 -13.66
C SER A 329 48.24 -10.22 -13.79
N ASN A 330 47.17 -10.53 -14.53
CA ASN A 330 46.84 -11.88 -14.94
C ASN A 330 47.19 -12.03 -16.43
N ALA A 331 48.37 -12.60 -16.71
CA ALA A 331 48.91 -12.74 -18.07
C ALA A 331 48.22 -13.84 -18.87
N VAL A 332 46.92 -13.70 -19.07
CA VAL A 332 46.07 -14.66 -19.78
C VAL A 332 46.41 -14.76 -21.27
N GLU A 333 47.21 -13.86 -21.84
CA GLU A 333 47.58 -13.90 -23.26
C GLU A 333 48.60 -14.99 -23.61
N LYS A 334 49.34 -15.51 -22.62
CA LYS A 334 50.34 -16.56 -22.83
C LYS A 334 49.70 -17.84 -23.43
N PRO A 335 50.44 -18.63 -24.24
CA PRO A 335 49.95 -19.87 -24.84
C PRO A 335 49.94 -21.04 -23.85
N VAL A 336 49.39 -20.81 -22.65
CA VAL A 336 49.23 -21.76 -21.56
C VAL A 336 47.82 -21.65 -20.98
N VAL A 337 47.39 -22.63 -20.18
CA VAL A 337 46.10 -22.58 -19.50
C VAL A 337 46.05 -21.33 -18.61
N PRO A 338 45.11 -20.39 -18.82
CA PRO A 338 45.01 -19.18 -18.02
C PRO A 338 44.42 -19.48 -16.64
N ASP A 339 44.70 -18.60 -15.68
CA ASP A 339 44.06 -18.60 -14.36
C ASP A 339 42.75 -17.81 -14.45
N VAL A 340 41.62 -18.51 -14.40
CA VAL A 340 40.30 -17.88 -14.44
C VAL A 340 39.59 -17.90 -13.08
N ILE A 341 40.27 -18.37 -12.02
CA ILE A 341 39.70 -18.41 -10.68
C ILE A 341 39.37 -16.98 -10.22
N GLY A 342 38.15 -16.81 -9.74
CA GLY A 342 37.61 -15.52 -9.29
C GLY A 342 37.00 -14.64 -10.38
N MET A 343 37.10 -15.01 -11.66
CA MET A 343 36.44 -14.30 -12.75
C MET A 343 34.94 -14.59 -12.78
N THR A 344 34.17 -13.71 -13.45
CA THR A 344 32.78 -14.03 -13.81
C THR A 344 32.76 -15.13 -14.86
N LEU A 345 31.66 -15.89 -14.94
CA LEU A 345 31.51 -16.90 -16.00
C LEU A 345 31.70 -16.29 -17.40
N ARG A 346 31.17 -15.09 -17.61
CA ARG A 346 31.24 -14.38 -18.90
C ARG A 346 32.69 -14.12 -19.32
N ASP A 347 33.51 -13.62 -18.40
CA ASP A 347 34.91 -13.32 -18.65
C ASP A 347 35.73 -14.60 -18.84
N ALA A 348 35.48 -15.62 -18.01
CA ALA A 348 36.16 -16.91 -18.11
C ALA A 348 35.88 -17.61 -19.44
N LEU A 349 34.61 -17.60 -19.91
CA LEU A 349 34.22 -18.12 -21.21
C LEU A 349 34.96 -17.39 -22.33
N TYR A 350 34.93 -16.05 -22.32
CA TYR A 350 35.61 -15.24 -23.33
C TYR A 350 37.10 -15.58 -23.44
N ILE A 351 37.81 -15.70 -22.31
CA ILE A 351 39.25 -15.98 -22.30
C ILE A 351 39.55 -17.42 -22.76
N LEU A 352 38.79 -18.40 -22.28
CA LEU A 352 39.06 -19.81 -22.54
C LEU A 352 38.67 -20.22 -23.96
N GLU A 353 37.49 -19.79 -24.43
CA GLU A 353 37.00 -20.18 -25.76
C GLU A 353 37.79 -19.50 -26.88
N ASN A 354 38.24 -18.25 -26.70
CA ASN A 354 39.15 -17.60 -27.66
C ASN A 354 40.53 -18.28 -27.74
N LYS A 355 40.88 -19.12 -26.77
CA LYS A 355 42.08 -19.98 -26.81
C LYS A 355 41.82 -21.35 -27.42
N GLY A 356 40.60 -21.64 -27.86
CA GLY A 356 40.21 -22.93 -28.39
C GLY A 356 40.01 -24.01 -27.31
N LEU A 357 39.80 -23.64 -26.05
CA LEU A 357 39.35 -24.59 -25.02
C LEU A 357 37.82 -24.67 -25.02
N ARG A 358 37.28 -25.86 -24.75
CA ARG A 358 35.84 -26.07 -24.62
C ARG A 358 35.43 -26.04 -23.15
N VAL A 359 34.60 -25.08 -22.77
CA VAL A 359 34.23 -24.88 -21.36
C VAL A 359 32.99 -25.71 -21.01
N GLN A 360 33.07 -26.45 -19.91
CA GLN A 360 31.93 -27.01 -19.21
C GLN A 360 31.85 -26.38 -17.82
N PHE A 361 30.66 -26.04 -17.33
CA PHE A 361 30.54 -25.38 -16.04
C PHE A 361 29.33 -25.84 -15.25
N SER A 362 29.39 -25.69 -13.91
CA SER A 362 28.29 -25.97 -12.99
C SER A 362 28.26 -24.98 -11.83
N GLY A 363 27.08 -24.50 -11.47
CA GLY A 363 26.86 -23.53 -10.39
C GLY A 363 26.52 -22.12 -10.90
N THR A 364 26.53 -21.15 -9.99
CA THR A 364 26.24 -19.72 -10.26
C THR A 364 27.26 -18.83 -9.58
N GLY A 365 27.50 -17.62 -10.11
CA GLY A 365 28.42 -16.66 -9.49
C GLY A 365 29.77 -16.59 -10.20
N ARG A 366 30.87 -16.68 -9.43
CA ARG A 366 32.25 -16.58 -9.94
C ARG A 366 32.92 -17.95 -9.98
N VAL A 367 33.93 -18.10 -10.82
CA VAL A 367 34.70 -19.35 -10.91
C VAL A 367 35.42 -19.59 -9.58
N SER A 368 35.10 -20.71 -8.91
CA SER A 368 35.74 -21.14 -7.68
C SER A 368 36.89 -22.11 -7.94
N THR A 369 36.72 -23.01 -8.91
CA THR A 369 37.74 -23.98 -9.31
C THR A 369 37.74 -24.20 -10.82
N GLN A 370 38.91 -24.55 -11.37
CA GLN A 370 39.08 -24.98 -12.75
C GLN A 370 39.79 -26.35 -12.80
N SER A 371 39.42 -27.22 -13.74
CA SER A 371 39.96 -28.58 -13.81
C SER A 371 41.36 -28.69 -14.42
N LEU A 372 41.77 -27.70 -15.22
CA LEU A 372 43.10 -27.65 -15.82
C LEU A 372 43.99 -26.71 -15.00
N THR A 373 45.20 -27.16 -14.66
CA THR A 373 46.16 -26.39 -13.89
C THR A 373 46.65 -25.18 -14.69
N LYS A 374 46.60 -23.99 -14.09
CA LYS A 374 47.13 -22.77 -14.72
C LYS A 374 48.61 -22.92 -15.08
N GLY A 375 49.03 -22.34 -16.20
CA GLY A 375 50.42 -22.36 -16.67
C GLY A 375 50.85 -23.61 -17.42
N THR A 376 50.02 -24.65 -17.52
CA THR A 376 50.33 -25.85 -18.30
C THR A 376 50.03 -25.65 -19.79
N ALA A 377 50.67 -26.44 -20.65
CA ALA A 377 50.27 -26.54 -22.05
C ALA A 377 48.86 -27.16 -22.18
N TYR A 378 48.16 -26.83 -23.26
CA TYR A 378 46.84 -27.39 -23.60
C TYR A 378 46.77 -27.70 -25.10
N LYS A 379 45.78 -28.51 -25.48
CA LYS A 379 45.46 -28.81 -26.87
C LYS A 379 44.19 -28.05 -27.30
N SER A 380 44.08 -27.75 -28.59
CA SER A 380 42.82 -27.25 -29.16
C SER A 380 41.69 -28.24 -28.89
N ASP A 381 40.50 -27.71 -28.61
CA ASP A 381 39.27 -28.42 -28.23
C ASP A 381 39.34 -29.24 -26.92
N GLN A 382 40.40 -29.05 -26.12
CA GLN A 382 40.49 -29.69 -24.81
C GLN A 382 39.42 -29.13 -23.87
N ILE A 383 38.73 -30.02 -23.15
CA ILE A 383 37.66 -29.64 -22.23
C ILE A 383 38.27 -29.14 -20.91
N ILE A 384 37.81 -27.97 -20.46
CA ILE A 384 38.05 -27.43 -19.13
C ILE A 384 36.73 -27.34 -18.36
N LYS A 385 36.69 -27.92 -17.16
CA LYS A 385 35.51 -27.88 -16.27
C LYS A 385 35.68 -26.80 -15.21
N LEU A 386 34.66 -25.96 -15.04
CA LEU A 386 34.61 -24.88 -14.06
C LEU A 386 33.51 -25.14 -13.04
N SER A 387 33.81 -24.93 -11.76
CA SER A 387 32.78 -24.86 -10.71
C SER A 387 32.57 -23.40 -10.35
N LEU A 388 31.32 -22.99 -10.11
CA LEU A 388 30.97 -21.65 -9.70
C LEU A 388 30.31 -21.65 -8.32
N SER A 389 30.63 -20.63 -7.53
CA SER A 389 30.04 -20.36 -6.22
C SER A 389 29.92 -18.87 -5.95
#